data_AF-A0A834ZG75-F1
#
_entry.id   AF-A0A834ZG75-F1
#
_cell.length_a   1.000
_cell.length_b   1.000
_cell.length_c   1.000
_cell.angle_alpha   90.00
_cell.angle_beta   90.00
_cell.angle_gamma   90.00
#
_symmetry.space_group_name_H-M   'P 1'
#
loop_
_entity.id
_entity.type
_entity.pdbx_description
1 polymer ?
#
loop_
_entity_poly.entity_id
_entity_poly.type
_entity_poly.pdbx_seq_one_letter_code
_entity_poly.pdbx_strand_id
1 'polypeptide(L)'
;MSASALQMEDLLDKLSVSLTGEELEVIEKLYHQAMKLEIDFFSAQTISQQTIDPLSRVHDPVEHRPIIFSDFDLTCTVVDSSAILAEIAIITAPKADQSGSENQLSQKSSTDLRNTWGDLSSQYTEEYEQCIESILPVEKVKEFDYEGLCKALEQLSDFEKRSNSRVIESGLLKGLNLEDLKRAGERLILQDGCTGFFQKIVKNEKLNADVHIFSYC
;
A
#
# COMPACT_ATOMS: atom_id res chain seq x y z
N MET A 1 -19.62 1.86 4.70
CA MET A 1 -20.59 1.05 5.45
C MET A 1 -21.89 1.00 4.67
N SER A 2 -22.59 -0.15 4.63
CA SER A 2 -23.86 -0.25 3.89
C SER A 2 -24.93 0.65 4.54
N ALA A 3 -25.88 1.15 3.75
CA ALA A 3 -26.97 1.99 4.27
C ALA A 3 -27.79 1.30 5.39
N SER A 4 -27.84 -0.03 5.37
CA SER A 4 -28.52 -0.83 6.40
C SER A 4 -27.74 -0.88 7.72
N ALA A 5 -26.40 -0.89 7.68
CA ALA A 5 -25.59 -0.90 8.90
C ALA A 5 -25.75 0.41 9.67
N LEU A 6 -25.71 1.54 8.95
CA LEU A 6 -25.92 2.87 9.53
C LEU A 6 -27.31 3.03 10.16
N GLN A 7 -28.35 2.46 9.54
CA GLN A 7 -29.70 2.48 10.10
C GLN A 7 -29.80 1.64 11.39
N MET A 8 -29.09 0.52 11.46
CA MET A 8 -29.08 -0.35 12.63
C MET A 8 -28.34 0.28 13.81
N GLU A 9 -27.20 0.94 13.54
CA GLU A 9 -26.45 1.71 14.54
C GLU A 9 -27.27 2.88 15.08
N ASP A 10 -27.87 3.69 14.21
CA ASP A 10 -28.74 4.81 14.63
C ASP A 10 -29.94 4.34 15.47
N LEU A 11 -30.50 3.17 15.16
CA LEU A 11 -31.58 2.59 15.96
C LEU A 11 -31.08 2.12 17.34
N LEU A 12 -29.93 1.46 17.40
CA LEU A 12 -29.29 1.02 18.64
C LEU A 12 -28.96 2.21 19.55
N ASP A 13 -28.41 3.29 18.99
CA ASP A 13 -28.12 4.52 19.71
C ASP A 13 -29.41 5.12 20.29
N LYS A 14 -30.49 5.19 19.51
CA LYS A 14 -31.78 5.73 20.00
C LYS A 14 -32.41 4.87 21.09
N LEU A 15 -32.33 3.55 20.98
CA LEU A 15 -32.91 2.63 21.96
C LEU A 15 -32.08 2.56 23.25
N SER A 16 -30.77 2.76 23.17
CA SER A 16 -29.86 2.67 24.31
C SER A 16 -29.98 3.83 25.29
N VAL A 17 -30.46 5.01 24.86
CA VAL A 17 -30.68 6.20 25.72
C VAL A 17 -31.60 5.91 26.91
N SER A 18 -32.59 5.02 26.73
CA SER A 18 -33.56 4.69 27.78
C SER A 18 -33.13 3.55 28.72
N LEU A 19 -31.97 2.94 28.49
CA LEU A 19 -31.55 1.75 29.21
C LEU A 19 -30.73 2.08 30.46
N THR A 20 -30.83 1.19 31.44
CA THR A 20 -29.99 1.20 32.63
C THR A 20 -28.60 0.63 32.32
N GLY A 21 -27.63 0.89 33.20
CA GLY A 21 -26.26 0.36 33.04
C GLY A 21 -26.20 -1.17 32.99
N GLU A 22 -27.06 -1.87 33.74
CA GLU A 22 -27.14 -3.34 33.71
C GLU A 22 -27.69 -3.85 32.37
N GLU A 23 -28.71 -3.18 31.82
CA GLU A 23 -29.28 -3.53 30.51
C GLU A 23 -28.28 -3.27 29.37
N LEU A 24 -27.49 -2.21 29.47
CA LEU A 24 -26.40 -1.93 28.51
C LEU A 24 -25.34 -3.03 28.53
N GLU A 25 -24.93 -3.51 29.71
CA GLU A 25 -23.96 -4.61 29.84
C GLU A 25 -24.49 -5.92 29.20
N VAL A 26 -25.79 -6.18 29.34
CA VAL A 26 -26.43 -7.34 28.70
C VAL A 26 -26.41 -7.20 27.17
N ILE A 27 -26.76 -6.02 26.64
CA ILE A 27 -26.75 -5.77 25.19
C ILE A 27 -25.34 -5.88 24.62
N GLU A 28 -24.34 -5.31 25.31
CA GLU A 28 -22.95 -5.42 24.91
C GLU A 28 -22.50 -6.89 24.82
N LYS A 29 -22.84 -7.72 25.82
CA LYS A 29 -22.53 -9.15 25.79
C LYS A 29 -23.21 -9.87 24.63
N LEU A 30 -24.48 -9.57 24.37
CA LEU A 30 -25.22 -10.15 23.25
C LEU A 30 -24.64 -9.74 21.89
N TYR A 31 -24.24 -8.48 21.74
CA TYR A 31 -23.59 -7.99 20.53
C TYR A 31 -22.27 -8.71 20.27
N HIS A 32 -21.41 -8.82 21.28
CA HIS A 32 -20.15 -9.57 21.17
C HIS A 32 -20.39 -11.05 20.83
N GLN A 33 -21.41 -11.66 21.42
CA GLN A 33 -21.76 -13.04 21.14
C GLN A 33 -22.29 -13.22 19.72
N ALA A 34 -23.12 -12.30 19.23
CA ALA A 34 -23.60 -12.31 17.84
C ALA A 34 -22.44 -12.17 16.85
N MET A 35 -21.52 -11.23 17.09
CA MET A 35 -20.31 -11.06 16.27
C MET A 35 -19.43 -12.31 16.26
N LYS A 36 -19.28 -12.98 17.41
CA LYS A 36 -18.56 -14.24 17.49
C LYS A 36 -19.25 -15.35 16.68
N LEU A 37 -20.57 -15.48 16.81
CA LEU A 37 -21.35 -16.46 16.05
C LEU A 37 -21.29 -16.21 14.55
N GLU A 38 -21.28 -14.96 14.12
CA GLU A 38 -21.15 -14.59 12.71
C GLU A 38 -19.78 -15.04 12.16
N ILE A 39 -18.70 -14.81 12.92
CA ILE A 39 -17.36 -15.30 12.59
C ILE A 39 -17.35 -16.84 12.51
N ASP A 40 -17.93 -17.51 13.50
CA ASP A 40 -17.99 -18.98 13.55
C ASP A 40 -18.83 -19.53 12.37
N PHE A 41 -19.92 -18.85 12.00
CA PHE A 41 -20.77 -19.20 10.86
C PHE A 41 -20.02 -19.12 9.54
N PHE A 42 -19.31 -18.02 9.28
CA PHE A 42 -18.47 -17.89 8.08
C PHE A 42 -17.34 -18.92 8.07
N SER A 43 -16.73 -19.18 9.23
CA SER A 43 -15.65 -20.17 9.36
C SER A 43 -16.11 -21.62 9.14
N ALA A 44 -17.39 -21.91 9.40
CA ALA A 44 -17.98 -23.24 9.24
C ALA A 44 -18.51 -23.51 7.81
N GLN A 45 -18.58 -22.51 6.94
CA GLN A 45 -19.00 -22.72 5.55
C GLN A 45 -17.97 -23.58 4.82
N THR A 46 -18.45 -24.63 4.15
CA THR A 46 -17.60 -25.41 3.23
C THR A 46 -17.44 -24.60 1.95
N ILE A 47 -16.34 -23.86 1.88
CA ILE A 47 -16.01 -23.02 0.73
C ILE A 47 -15.64 -23.94 -0.43
N SER A 48 -16.55 -24.07 -1.40
CA SER A 48 -16.30 -24.85 -2.63
C SER A 48 -15.34 -24.15 -3.61
N GLN A 49 -15.04 -22.87 -3.38
CA GLN A 49 -14.17 -22.07 -4.24
C GLN A 49 -13.22 -21.19 -3.41
N GLN A 50 -11.95 -21.59 -3.45
CA GLN A 50 -10.82 -21.07 -2.71
C GLN A 50 -10.38 -19.69 -3.21
N THR A 51 -11.26 -18.68 -3.11
CA THR A 51 -10.94 -17.39 -3.73
C THR A 51 -10.38 -16.39 -2.72
N ILE A 52 -10.96 -16.24 -1.51
CA ILE A 52 -10.39 -15.36 -0.47
C ILE A 52 -10.83 -15.85 0.92
N ASP A 53 -9.97 -16.58 1.62
CA ASP A 53 -10.14 -17.03 3.01
C ASP A 53 -9.27 -16.15 3.95
N PRO A 54 -9.61 -15.97 5.25
CA PRO A 54 -8.65 -15.46 6.22
C PRO A 54 -7.48 -16.44 6.35
N LEU A 55 -6.41 -16.16 5.60
CA LEU A 55 -5.25 -17.03 5.29
C LEU A 55 -4.57 -17.75 6.48
N SER A 56 -4.83 -17.35 7.72
CA SER A 56 -4.07 -17.80 8.89
C SER A 56 -4.68 -18.94 9.70
N ARG A 57 -5.97 -19.28 9.50
CA ARG A 57 -6.65 -20.22 10.41
C ARG A 57 -7.06 -21.56 9.79
N VAL A 58 -7.07 -21.68 8.47
CA VAL A 58 -7.70 -22.82 7.78
C VAL A 58 -6.68 -23.81 7.19
N HIS A 59 -5.41 -23.42 7.04
CA HIS A 59 -4.41 -24.26 6.39
C HIS A 59 -3.36 -24.80 7.36
N ASP A 60 -3.02 -26.09 7.21
CA ASP A 60 -1.84 -26.68 7.84
C ASP A 60 -0.58 -25.95 7.31
N PRO A 61 0.19 -25.25 8.17
CA PRO A 61 1.41 -24.55 7.75
C PRO A 61 2.49 -25.47 7.15
N VAL A 62 2.35 -26.79 7.37
CA VAL A 62 3.24 -27.82 6.82
C VAL A 62 2.87 -28.16 5.37
N GLU A 63 1.59 -28.13 4.99
CA GLU A 63 1.12 -28.49 3.64
C GLU A 63 0.99 -27.27 2.72
N HIS A 64 0.70 -26.08 3.26
CA HIS A 64 0.49 -24.87 2.48
C HIS A 64 1.23 -23.68 3.10
N ARG A 65 2.17 -23.11 2.33
CA ARG A 65 2.91 -21.92 2.70
C ARG A 65 2.08 -20.68 2.39
N PRO A 66 1.46 -19.99 3.36
CA PRO A 66 0.76 -18.73 3.09
C PRO A 66 1.69 -17.72 2.44
N ILE A 67 1.20 -17.06 1.39
CA ILE A 67 1.91 -15.98 0.72
C ILE A 67 1.22 -14.67 1.07
N ILE A 68 1.95 -13.77 1.70
CA ILE A 68 1.49 -12.45 2.11
C ILE A 68 1.99 -11.45 1.08
N PHE A 69 1.05 -10.84 0.36
CA PHE A 69 1.32 -9.71 -0.51
C PHE A 69 0.92 -8.44 0.23
N SER A 70 1.83 -7.49 0.34
CA SER A 70 1.52 -6.17 0.90
C SER A 70 1.97 -5.10 -0.07
N ASP A 71 1.05 -4.23 -0.42
CA ASP A 71 1.41 -2.91 -0.91
C ASP A 71 2.14 -2.13 0.20
N PHE A 72 3.11 -1.31 -0.18
CA PHE A 72 4.04 -0.65 0.74
C PHE A 72 3.79 0.84 0.78
N ASP A 73 3.83 1.48 -0.38
CA ASP A 73 3.73 2.93 -0.49
C ASP A 73 2.31 3.37 -0.20
N LEU A 74 2.17 4.34 0.72
CA LEU A 74 0.88 4.88 1.21
C LEU A 74 -0.02 3.87 1.94
N THR A 75 0.21 2.56 1.80
CA THR A 75 -0.43 1.49 2.57
C THR A 75 0.31 1.21 3.88
N CYS A 76 1.61 0.93 3.80
CA CYS A 76 2.44 0.69 4.98
C CYS A 76 3.21 1.93 5.41
N THR A 77 3.61 2.77 4.47
CA THR A 77 4.33 4.02 4.71
C THR A 77 3.38 5.20 4.69
N VAL A 78 3.76 6.29 5.38
CA VAL A 78 2.99 7.56 5.33
C VAL A 78 3.29 8.39 4.08
N VAL A 79 4.38 8.08 3.38
CA VAL A 79 4.86 8.77 2.18
C VAL A 79 5.37 7.75 1.17
N ASP A 80 5.34 8.14 -0.09
CA ASP A 80 5.92 7.35 -1.17
C ASP A 80 7.43 7.16 -1.01
N SER A 81 7.90 5.93 -1.14
CA SER A 81 9.30 5.57 -1.06
C SER A 81 10.12 6.16 -2.21
N SER A 82 9.54 6.40 -3.39
CA SER A 82 10.22 7.09 -4.50
C SER A 82 10.66 8.50 -4.10
N ALA A 83 9.81 9.23 -3.36
CA ALA A 83 10.12 10.56 -2.85
C ALA A 83 11.26 10.52 -1.83
N ILE A 84 11.29 9.48 -0.99
CA ILE A 84 12.38 9.26 -0.03
C ILE A 84 13.68 8.97 -0.76
N LEU A 85 13.66 8.06 -1.75
CA LEU A 85 14.83 7.71 -2.55
C LEU A 85 15.39 8.92 -3.30
N ALA A 86 14.52 9.74 -3.88
CA ALA A 86 14.90 10.99 -4.53
C ALA A 86 15.55 11.96 -3.54
N GLU A 87 14.97 12.16 -2.36
CA GLU A 87 15.54 13.07 -1.36
C GLU A 87 16.89 12.57 -0.82
N ILE A 88 17.08 11.26 -0.62
CA ILE A 88 18.40 10.70 -0.27
C ILE A 88 19.41 11.03 -1.37
N ALA A 89 19.05 10.81 -2.64
CA ALA A 89 19.94 11.10 -3.76
C ALA A 89 20.31 12.59 -3.81
N ILE A 90 19.35 13.48 -3.57
CA ILE A 90 19.56 14.94 -3.56
C ILE A 90 20.45 15.38 -2.39
N ILE A 91 20.24 14.83 -1.18
CA ILE A 91 21.00 15.21 0.03
C ILE A 91 22.44 14.69 -0.02
N THR A 92 22.63 13.49 -0.57
CA THR A 92 23.95 12.85 -0.64
C THR A 92 24.79 13.32 -1.82
N ALA A 93 24.18 14.04 -2.77
CA ALA A 93 24.89 14.59 -3.92
C ALA A 93 25.90 15.69 -3.53
N PRO A 94 27.01 15.82 -4.29
CA PRO A 94 27.96 16.91 -4.11
C PRO A 94 27.27 18.27 -4.21
N LYS A 95 27.59 19.17 -3.29
CA LYS A 95 27.22 20.59 -3.40
C LYS A 95 28.14 21.24 -4.43
N ALA A 96 27.59 22.06 -5.32
CA ALA A 96 28.31 22.71 -6.42
C ALA A 96 29.56 23.50 -5.98
N ASP A 97 29.62 23.93 -4.72
CA ASP A 97 30.70 24.76 -4.17
C ASP A 97 31.93 23.96 -3.67
N GLN A 98 31.96 22.63 -3.81
CA GLN A 98 33.08 21.79 -3.35
C GLN A 98 33.52 20.77 -4.42
N SER A 99 34.27 21.18 -5.45
CA SER A 99 35.35 20.34 -6.01
C SER A 99 36.16 21.06 -7.10
N GLY A 100 37.40 21.41 -6.77
CA GLY A 100 38.47 21.70 -7.74
C GLY A 100 39.28 20.44 -8.07
N SER A 101 38.63 19.30 -8.36
CA SER A 101 39.30 18.03 -8.65
C SER A 101 38.72 17.39 -9.91
N GLU A 102 39.53 17.36 -10.97
CA GLU A 102 39.24 17.04 -12.38
C GLU A 102 38.72 15.62 -12.69
N ASN A 103 38.29 14.82 -11.68
CA ASN A 103 37.81 13.45 -11.87
C ASN A 103 36.30 13.22 -11.63
N GLN A 104 35.49 14.26 -11.41
CA GLN A 104 34.04 14.15 -11.10
C GLN A 104 33.11 14.57 -12.25
N LEU A 105 33.48 14.32 -13.50
CA LEU A 105 32.76 14.81 -14.70
C LEU A 105 31.39 14.13 -15.00
N SER A 106 30.75 13.42 -14.07
CA SER A 106 29.47 12.73 -14.37
C SER A 106 28.43 12.70 -13.24
N GLN A 107 28.66 13.32 -12.08
CA GLN A 107 27.67 13.31 -11.00
C GLN A 107 26.88 14.62 -10.99
N LYS A 108 25.55 14.52 -11.15
CA LYS A 108 24.65 15.68 -11.10
C LYS A 108 24.76 16.37 -9.73
N SER A 109 24.70 17.70 -9.71
CA SER A 109 24.69 18.45 -8.45
C SER A 109 23.36 18.24 -7.71
N SER A 110 23.33 18.53 -6.41
CA SER A 110 22.10 18.48 -5.60
C SER A 110 20.95 19.32 -6.23
N THR A 111 21.27 20.49 -6.77
CA THR A 111 20.30 21.36 -7.44
C THR A 111 19.77 20.74 -8.73
N ASP A 112 20.65 20.14 -9.54
CA ASP A 112 20.25 19.49 -10.79
C ASP A 112 19.36 18.27 -10.54
N LEU A 113 19.66 17.49 -9.49
CA LEU A 113 18.84 16.35 -9.07
C LEU A 113 17.47 16.81 -8.57
N ARG A 114 17.42 17.89 -7.77
CA ARG A 114 16.15 18.44 -7.28
C ARG A 114 15.26 18.93 -8.42
N ASN A 115 15.83 19.61 -9.41
CA ASN A 115 15.11 20.03 -10.61
C ASN A 115 14.65 18.83 -11.43
N THR A 116 15.55 17.86 -11.67
CA THR A 116 15.21 16.62 -12.39
C THR A 116 14.04 15.88 -11.72
N TRP A 117 14.06 15.77 -10.39
CA TRP A 117 12.97 15.14 -9.62
C TRP A 117 11.65 15.91 -9.75
N GLY A 118 11.70 17.25 -9.66
CA GLY A 118 10.53 18.09 -9.84
C GLY A 118 9.90 17.92 -11.22
N ASP A 119 10.73 17.91 -12.27
CA ASP A 119 10.27 17.73 -13.65
C ASP A 119 9.63 16.34 -13.84
N LEU A 120 10.29 15.27 -13.36
CA LEU A 120 9.78 13.89 -13.44
C LEU A 120 8.47 13.72 -12.69
N SER A 121 8.37 14.26 -11.47
CA SER A 121 7.17 14.15 -10.63
C SER A 121 5.99 14.91 -11.22
N SER A 122 6.24 16.10 -11.78
CA SER A 122 5.21 16.90 -12.45
C SER A 122 4.71 16.18 -13.71
N GLN A 123 5.64 15.70 -14.55
CA GLN A 123 5.30 14.97 -15.76
C GLN A 123 4.54 13.67 -15.46
N TYR A 124 4.94 12.93 -14.43
CA TYR A 124 4.22 11.74 -13.98
C TYR A 124 2.78 12.07 -13.60
N THR A 125 2.57 13.13 -12.81
CA THR A 125 1.24 13.52 -12.34
C THR A 125 0.31 13.89 -13.50
N GLU A 126 0.79 14.72 -14.43
CA GLU A 126 0.03 15.14 -15.61
C GLU A 126 -0.33 13.96 -16.53
N GLU A 127 0.62 13.09 -16.81
CA GLU A 127 0.40 11.93 -17.69
C GLU A 127 -0.45 10.84 -17.03
N TYR A 128 -0.33 10.66 -15.71
CA TYR A 128 -1.18 9.76 -14.94
C TYR A 128 -2.64 10.21 -15.01
N GLU A 129 -2.92 11.50 -14.77
CA GLU A 129 -4.27 12.06 -14.90
C GLU A 129 -4.84 11.81 -16.31
N GLN A 130 -4.07 12.10 -17.35
CA GLN A 130 -4.49 11.84 -18.74
C GLN A 130 -4.75 10.35 -19.01
N CYS A 131 -3.94 9.46 -18.44
CA CYS A 131 -4.12 8.01 -18.58
C CYS A 131 -5.39 7.53 -17.86
N ILE A 132 -5.67 8.05 -16.67
CA ILE A 132 -6.88 7.70 -15.93
C ILE A 132 -8.12 8.25 -16.64
N GLU A 133 -8.07 9.48 -17.15
CA GLU A 133 -9.17 10.07 -17.93
C GLU A 133 -9.45 9.30 -19.23
N SER A 134 -8.42 8.75 -19.89
CA SER A 134 -8.62 7.96 -21.11
C SER A 134 -9.20 6.56 -20.85
N ILE A 135 -8.93 6.00 -19.67
CA ILE A 135 -9.38 4.67 -19.25
C ILE A 135 -10.79 4.71 -18.64
N LEU A 136 -11.10 5.76 -17.88
CA LEU A 136 -12.37 5.84 -17.16
C LEU A 136 -13.53 6.11 -18.12
N PRO A 137 -14.60 5.29 -18.09
CA PRO A 137 -15.76 5.53 -18.91
C PRO A 137 -16.48 6.81 -18.46
N VAL A 138 -16.82 7.67 -19.42
CA VAL A 138 -17.53 8.95 -19.19
C VAL A 138 -18.96 8.71 -18.68
N GLU A 139 -19.55 7.56 -19.01
CA GLU A 139 -20.92 7.19 -18.63
C GLU A 139 -20.93 5.98 -17.69
N LYS A 140 -22.01 5.86 -16.90
CA LYS A 140 -22.24 4.67 -16.06
C LYS A 140 -22.36 3.43 -16.95
N VAL A 141 -21.44 2.50 -16.75
CA VAL A 141 -21.44 1.21 -17.44
C VAL A 141 -22.64 0.39 -16.96
N LYS A 142 -23.43 -0.14 -17.88
CA LYS A 142 -24.65 -0.92 -17.58
C LYS A 142 -24.33 -2.37 -17.21
N GLU A 143 -23.23 -2.90 -17.74
CA GLU A 143 -22.78 -4.28 -17.58
C GLU A 143 -21.26 -4.31 -17.36
N PHE A 144 -20.76 -5.37 -16.74
CA PHE A 144 -19.33 -5.55 -16.52
C PHE A 144 -18.63 -5.95 -17.81
N ASP A 145 -17.65 -5.15 -18.24
CA ASP A 145 -16.80 -5.43 -19.41
C ASP A 145 -15.41 -5.89 -18.95
N TYR A 146 -15.19 -7.20 -18.95
CA TYR A 146 -13.91 -7.80 -18.58
C TYR A 146 -12.79 -7.45 -19.57
N GLU A 147 -13.07 -7.45 -20.88
CA GLU A 147 -12.06 -7.20 -21.90
C GLU A 147 -11.64 -5.72 -21.89
N GLY A 148 -12.60 -4.81 -21.71
CA GLY A 148 -12.34 -3.40 -21.49
C GLY A 148 -11.47 -3.15 -20.26
N LEU A 149 -11.75 -3.83 -19.14
CA LEU A 149 -10.93 -3.75 -17.93
C LEU A 149 -9.50 -4.26 -18.18
N CYS A 150 -9.31 -5.39 -18.87
CA CYS A 150 -7.97 -5.89 -19.20
C CYS A 150 -7.19 -4.87 -20.04
N LYS A 151 -7.80 -4.30 -21.09
CA LYS A 151 -7.18 -3.29 -21.95
C LYS A 151 -6.83 -2.01 -21.18
N ALA A 152 -7.71 -1.58 -20.28
CA ALA A 152 -7.46 -0.46 -19.38
C ALA A 152 -6.22 -0.70 -18.50
N LEU A 153 -6.13 -1.88 -17.87
CA LEU A 153 -4.99 -2.25 -17.04
C LEU A 153 -3.68 -2.37 -17.85
N GLU A 154 -3.74 -2.83 -19.10
CA GLU A 154 -2.58 -2.84 -20.00
C GLU A 154 -2.09 -1.42 -20.31
N GLN A 155 -3.00 -0.48 -20.61
CA GLN A 155 -2.64 0.92 -20.85
C GLN A 155 -1.99 1.57 -19.63
N LEU A 156 -2.55 1.34 -18.44
CA LEU A 156 -1.96 1.80 -17.19
C LEU A 156 -0.58 1.19 -16.98
N SER A 157 -0.43 -0.12 -17.17
CA SER A 157 0.86 -0.81 -17.07
C SER A 157 1.92 -0.24 -18.02
N ASP A 158 1.55 0.08 -19.25
CA ASP A 158 2.47 0.64 -20.22
C ASP A 158 2.85 2.09 -19.92
N PHE A 159 1.93 2.89 -19.37
CA PHE A 159 2.24 4.20 -18.80
C PHE A 159 3.32 4.08 -17.72
N GLU A 160 3.13 3.16 -16.78
CA GLU A 160 4.05 2.97 -15.66
C GLU A 160 5.44 2.52 -16.08
N LYS A 161 5.53 1.60 -17.05
CA LYS A 161 6.83 1.19 -17.61
C LYS A 161 7.57 2.38 -18.22
N ARG A 162 6.86 3.29 -18.91
CA ARG A 162 7.47 4.50 -19.49
C ARG A 162 7.93 5.46 -18.40
N SER A 163 7.10 5.71 -17.39
CA SER A 163 7.45 6.54 -16.24
C SER A 163 8.69 6.03 -15.52
N ASN A 164 8.74 4.74 -15.21
CA ASN A 164 9.90 4.10 -14.59
C ASN A 164 11.16 4.17 -15.47
N SER A 165 11.01 4.00 -16.79
CA SER A 165 12.13 4.13 -17.73
C SER A 165 12.74 5.53 -17.69
N ARG A 166 11.93 6.59 -17.62
CA ARG A 166 12.42 7.97 -17.48
C ARG A 166 13.24 8.18 -16.21
N VAL A 167 12.81 7.61 -15.09
CA VAL A 167 13.59 7.68 -13.82
C VAL A 167 14.96 7.02 -14.00
N ILE A 168 15.02 5.85 -14.64
CA ILE A 168 16.28 5.13 -14.90
C ILE A 168 17.19 5.96 -15.82
N GLU A 169 16.64 6.47 -16.92
CA GLU A 169 17.37 7.25 -17.93
C GLU A 169 17.90 8.58 -17.35
N SER A 170 17.13 9.21 -16.47
CA SER A 170 17.53 10.47 -15.81
C SER A 170 18.77 10.33 -14.92
N GLY A 171 19.09 9.09 -14.51
CA GLY A 171 20.14 8.79 -13.56
C GLY A 171 19.91 9.37 -12.17
N LEU A 172 18.69 9.80 -11.82
CA LEU A 172 18.36 10.43 -10.55
C LEU A 172 18.84 9.61 -9.34
N LEU A 173 18.63 8.30 -9.40
CA LEU A 173 18.96 7.36 -8.33
C LEU A 173 20.36 6.74 -8.48
N LYS A 174 21.16 7.15 -9.48
CA LYS A 174 22.52 6.63 -9.66
C LYS A 174 23.43 7.14 -8.54
N GLY A 175 24.11 6.20 -7.88
CA GLY A 175 25.04 6.51 -6.79
C GLY A 175 24.45 6.32 -5.39
N LEU A 176 23.16 6.00 -5.27
CA LEU A 176 22.60 5.53 -4.01
C LEU A 176 23.33 4.26 -3.54
N ASN A 177 23.77 4.25 -2.29
CA ASN A 177 24.42 3.10 -1.67
C ASN A 177 23.51 2.45 -0.62
N LEU A 178 23.82 1.20 -0.29
CA LEU A 178 23.02 0.38 0.61
C LEU A 178 22.93 0.95 2.03
N GLU A 179 23.98 1.63 2.52
CA GLU A 179 23.99 2.16 3.88
C GLU A 179 23.06 3.38 4.03
N ASP A 180 23.02 4.23 3.00
CA ASP A 180 22.06 5.34 2.95
C ASP A 180 20.61 4.85 2.88
N LEU A 181 20.37 3.77 2.11
CA LEU A 181 19.06 3.13 2.03
C LEU A 181 18.63 2.55 3.37
N LYS A 182 19.51 1.81 4.06
CA LYS A 182 19.23 1.27 5.40
C LYS A 182 18.88 2.37 6.39
N ARG A 183 19.69 3.43 6.43
CA ARG A 183 19.50 4.56 7.34
C ARG A 183 18.17 5.28 7.09
N ALA A 184 17.73 5.38 5.84
CA ALA A 184 16.43 5.93 5.51
C ALA A 184 15.29 4.98 5.91
N GLY A 185 15.44 3.68 5.65
CA GLY A 185 14.49 2.65 6.07
C GLY A 185 14.28 2.59 7.59
N GLU A 186 15.35 2.76 8.39
CA GLU A 186 15.27 2.82 9.85
C GLU A 186 14.47 4.03 10.38
N ARG A 187 14.38 5.10 9.58
CA ARG A 187 13.68 6.34 9.92
C ARG A 187 12.31 6.43 9.26
N LEU A 188 11.92 5.41 8.51
CA LEU A 188 10.66 5.36 7.79
C LEU A 188 9.51 5.30 8.79
N ILE A 189 8.58 6.22 8.65
CA ILE A 189 7.37 6.22 9.46
C ILE A 189 6.36 5.29 8.79
N LEU A 190 5.99 4.24 9.50
CA LEU A 190 4.97 3.29 9.06
C LEU A 190 3.61 3.69 9.64
N GLN A 191 2.55 3.39 8.89
CA GLN A 191 1.17 3.49 9.34
C GLN A 191 0.94 2.63 10.58
N ASP A 192 -0.03 3.06 11.41
CA ASP A 192 -0.36 2.37 12.65
C ASP A 192 -0.74 0.91 12.39
N GLY A 193 -0.16 0.00 13.19
CA GLY A 193 -0.38 -1.45 13.07
C GLY A 193 0.54 -2.17 12.09
N CYS A 194 1.10 -1.52 11.06
CA CYS A 194 1.99 -2.16 10.08
C CYS A 194 3.25 -2.74 10.73
N THR A 195 3.92 -1.96 11.59
CA THR A 195 5.07 -2.43 12.36
C THR A 195 4.73 -3.66 13.19
N GLY A 196 3.60 -3.63 13.90
CA GLY A 196 3.16 -4.74 14.74
C GLY A 196 2.82 -5.99 13.94
N PHE A 197 2.20 -5.82 12.77
CA PHE A 197 1.88 -6.90 11.84
C PHE A 197 3.13 -7.61 11.33
N PHE A 198 4.07 -6.87 10.71
CA PHE A 198 5.29 -7.48 10.18
C PHE A 198 6.20 -8.04 11.28
N GLN A 199 6.27 -7.40 12.44
CA GLN A 199 7.01 -7.96 13.57
C GLN A 199 6.43 -9.30 14.04
N LYS A 200 5.10 -9.47 14.07
CA LYS A 200 4.48 -10.75 14.42
C LYS A 200 4.81 -11.84 13.40
N ILE A 201 4.89 -11.50 12.12
CA ILE A 201 5.27 -12.43 11.06
C ILE A 201 6.73 -12.84 11.21
N VAL A 202 7.64 -11.88 11.29
CA VAL A 202 9.09 -12.13 11.38
C VAL A 202 9.48 -12.87 12.66
N LYS A 203 8.81 -12.58 13.78
CA LYS A 203 9.10 -13.24 15.08
C LYS A 203 8.47 -14.62 15.21
N ASN A 204 7.52 -14.99 14.35
CA ASN A 204 6.85 -16.28 14.43
C ASN A 204 7.59 -17.32 13.59
N GLU A 205 8.58 -17.98 14.19
CA GLU A 205 9.34 -19.06 13.54
C GLU A 205 8.48 -20.23 13.05
N LYS A 206 7.26 -20.39 13.60
CA LYS A 206 6.30 -21.43 13.18
C LYS A 206 5.45 -20.99 11.99
N LEU A 207 5.41 -19.70 11.68
CA LEU A 207 4.72 -19.18 10.51
C LEU A 207 5.62 -19.38 9.29
N ASN A 208 5.45 -20.53 8.64
CA ASN A 208 6.05 -20.78 7.33
C ASN A 208 5.32 -19.95 6.26
N ALA A 209 5.58 -18.65 6.19
CA ALA A 209 4.99 -17.75 5.19
C ALA A 209 6.05 -17.20 4.23
N ASP A 210 5.64 -16.91 3.00
CA ASP A 210 6.37 -16.01 2.11
C ASP A 210 5.79 -14.60 2.24
N VAL A 211 6.64 -13.59 2.30
CA VAL A 211 6.22 -12.19 2.38
C VAL A 211 6.79 -11.44 1.20
N HIS A 212 5.91 -10.86 0.41
CA HIS A 212 6.25 -10.03 -0.75
C HIS A 212 5.72 -8.63 -0.49
N ILE A 213 6.65 -7.68 -0.46
CA ILE A 213 6.37 -6.25 -0.32
C ILE A 213 6.49 -5.63 -1.70
N PHE A 214 5.40 -5.02 -2.16
CA PHE A 214 5.33 -4.29 -3.41
C PHE A 214 5.38 -2.82 -3.07
N SER A 215 6.41 -2.16 -3.57
CA SER A 215 6.55 -0.73 -3.53
C SER A 215 6.37 -0.24 -4.95
N TYR A 216 5.61 0.83 -5.08
CA TYR A 216 5.31 1.47 -6.35
C TYR A 216 5.95 2.85 -6.33
N CYS A 217 6.65 3.18 -7.42
CA CYS A 217 7.30 4.47 -7.61
C CYS A 217 6.61 5.22 -8.74
#